data_AF-A0A1Q9N4K3-F1
#
_entry.id   AF-A0A1Q9N4K3-F1
#
_cell.length_a   1.000
_cell.length_b   1.000
_cell.length_c   1.000
_cell.angle_alpha   90.00
_cell.angle_beta   90.00
_cell.angle_gamma   90.00
#
_symmetry.space_group_name_H-M   'P 1'
#
loop_
_entity.id
_entity.type
_entity.pdbx_description
1 polymer ?
#
loop_
_entity_poly.entity_id
_entity_poly.type
_entity_poly.pdbx_seq_one_letter_code
_entity_poly.pdbx_strand_id
1 'polypeptide(L)'
;MVNHSPNNNTIRLFVGHTYSGILGTHLFMLLQRLKRIIGKFQIIGASATVGNPKEFFKRLTGQEIVVIYCKDNVAKRPTIDILLVSPTIDKNDNYNVSGLVRDLVSNENDHTLLVFRNSQLSSEYTFRVLSDELGKQVEIHRGGLNKTHRQNVESKLRDGEIKAVVCTSSLELGIDVGDISGVITPLVPINSLYQRIGRAGRRNRPALAILELSNDVVSEYYIRHPKEYFTDVTPITFETNNRRIIFDHLRLAKYERPFEKNEFREYDDILELIVKKERREQEEKDSSEEQTTGTKNIPVFSLRTSEGSMEIKYFNKIIATRAFPYAFWEYFPEARRFIAGNKFKVVDVKKTTRFNRPHYVAQVERIVGEDYTVIRPIRLESYEFIGEPSPLNRLAKTEVLVGKGKIIYTIKGAETRQGRSKTSSKIHFSHYSYVHRTIILELTFEDEIGLVVLHTLRHLLRAAVQMKLGLQSEYFFIQNSQMKKKLVLYDASEGGNGSILTIMKRVKYIFERMHQIIASCECSNPYGCPKCTFDLKCRNPKWDLDKEATINFLRKLRNNR
;
A
#
# COMPACT_ATOMS: atom_id res chain seq x y z
N MET A 1 16.02 -27.66 23.98
CA MET A 1 16.68 -28.83 23.36
C MET A 1 15.90 -29.17 22.11
N VAL A 2 16.42 -28.80 20.94
CA VAL A 2 15.81 -29.12 19.64
C VAL A 2 16.45 -30.41 19.18
N ASN A 3 15.70 -31.51 19.22
CA ASN A 3 16.14 -32.79 18.68
C ASN A 3 16.20 -32.68 17.15
N HIS A 4 17.43 -32.73 16.62
CA HIS A 4 17.69 -32.96 15.21
C HIS A 4 17.27 -34.39 14.85
N SER A 5 16.14 -34.54 14.17
CA SER A 5 15.86 -35.73 13.36
C SER A 5 16.26 -35.42 11.91
N PRO A 6 17.19 -36.17 11.28
CA PRO A 6 17.81 -35.77 10.00
C PRO A 6 16.94 -35.89 8.75
N ASN A 7 15.70 -36.42 8.82
CA ASN A 7 15.03 -36.97 7.63
C ASN A 7 13.64 -36.43 7.29
N ASN A 8 13.15 -35.33 7.88
CA ASN A 8 11.88 -34.73 7.45
C ASN A 8 11.80 -33.22 7.69
N ASN A 9 12.54 -32.45 6.90
CA ASN A 9 12.39 -30.99 6.86
C ASN A 9 11.08 -30.62 6.12
N THR A 10 9.95 -30.67 6.82
CA THR A 10 8.66 -30.16 6.30
C THR A 10 8.46 -28.73 6.77
N ILE A 11 8.38 -27.77 5.84
CA ILE A 11 7.95 -26.40 6.17
C ILE A 11 6.45 -26.32 5.96
N ARG A 12 5.71 -26.06 7.04
CA ARG A 12 4.24 -25.99 7.03
C ARG A 12 3.75 -24.54 6.98
N LEU A 13 2.87 -24.29 6.01
CA LEU A 13 1.91 -23.19 5.86
C LEU A 13 2.46 -21.75 5.91
N PHE A 14 2.43 -21.08 4.75
CA PHE A 14 2.41 -19.63 4.66
C PHE A 14 1.30 -19.15 3.73
N VAL A 15 0.80 -17.93 3.98
CA VAL A 15 -0.34 -17.35 3.26
C VAL A 15 0.14 -16.64 1.98
N GLY A 16 0.14 -17.35 0.86
CA GLY A 16 0.85 -16.97 -0.38
C GLY A 16 0.41 -15.65 -1.01
N HIS A 17 -0.89 -15.33 -1.04
CA HIS A 17 -1.40 -14.14 -1.72
C HIS A 17 -0.96 -12.80 -1.11
N THR A 18 -0.44 -12.80 0.12
CA THR A 18 0.11 -11.58 0.74
C THR A 18 1.52 -11.26 0.24
N TYR A 19 2.19 -12.21 -0.41
CA TYR A 19 3.58 -12.10 -0.87
C TYR A 19 3.66 -11.72 -2.36
N SER A 20 3.00 -10.63 -2.77
CA SER A 20 3.17 -10.04 -4.11
C SER A 20 4.23 -8.93 -4.11
N GLY A 21 4.63 -8.47 -5.30
CA GLY A 21 5.53 -7.33 -5.44
C GLY A 21 6.87 -7.54 -4.74
N ILE A 22 7.36 -6.53 -4.03
CA ILE A 22 8.66 -6.59 -3.33
C ILE A 22 8.68 -7.66 -2.24
N LEU A 23 7.58 -7.84 -1.50
CA LEU A 23 7.53 -8.82 -0.42
C LEU A 23 7.62 -10.25 -0.98
N GLY A 24 7.03 -10.49 -2.15
CA GLY A 24 7.20 -11.72 -2.91
C GLY A 24 8.65 -11.97 -3.31
N THR A 25 9.35 -10.95 -3.79
CA THR A 25 10.79 -11.04 -4.10
C THR A 25 11.64 -11.36 -2.87
N HIS A 26 11.33 -10.74 -1.72
CA HIS A 26 12.02 -11.06 -0.48
C HIS A 26 11.78 -12.50 -0.04
N LEU A 27 10.54 -13.00 -0.14
CA LEU A 27 10.21 -14.39 0.20
C LEU A 27 10.90 -15.37 -0.75
N PHE A 28 10.93 -15.08 -2.06
CA PHE A 28 11.66 -15.88 -3.04
C PHE A 28 13.13 -16.04 -2.63
N MET A 29 13.84 -14.94 -2.36
CA MET A 29 15.24 -14.98 -1.93
C MET A 29 15.44 -15.66 -0.57
N LEU A 30 14.49 -15.49 0.35
CA LEU A 30 14.50 -16.17 1.65
C LEU A 30 14.39 -17.70 1.49
N LEU A 31 13.50 -18.18 0.63
CA LEU A 31 13.35 -19.60 0.34
C LEU A 31 14.61 -20.19 -0.30
N GLN A 32 15.27 -19.44 -1.18
CA GLN A 32 16.55 -19.85 -1.77
C GLN A 32 17.64 -19.97 -0.70
N ARG A 33 17.77 -18.97 0.18
CA ARG A 33 18.71 -19.02 1.32
C ARG A 33 18.40 -20.19 2.26
N LEU A 34 17.14 -20.40 2.57
CA LEU A 34 16.72 -21.50 3.43
C LEU A 34 17.10 -22.84 2.82
N LYS A 35 16.86 -23.03 1.52
CA LYS A 35 17.28 -24.23 0.77
C LYS A 35 18.79 -24.50 0.86
N ARG A 36 19.63 -23.46 0.89
CA ARG A 36 21.10 -23.61 1.06
C ARG A 36 21.49 -24.16 2.44
N ILE A 37 20.70 -23.83 3.46
CA ILE A 37 20.99 -24.18 4.86
C ILE A 37 20.44 -25.57 5.19
N ILE A 38 19.17 -25.83 4.85
CA ILE A 38 18.46 -27.05 5.27
C ILE A 38 18.26 -28.08 4.16
N GLY A 39 18.70 -27.79 2.93
CA GLY A 39 18.53 -28.68 1.78
C GLY A 39 17.09 -28.69 1.23
N LYS A 40 16.62 -29.88 0.85
CA LYS A 40 15.26 -30.08 0.30
C LYS A 40 14.23 -30.03 1.42
N PHE A 41 13.10 -29.37 1.16
CA PHE A 41 11.95 -29.33 2.06
C PHE A 41 10.64 -29.35 1.29
N GLN A 42 9.59 -29.89 1.92
CA GLN A 42 8.23 -29.82 1.39
C GLN A 42 7.62 -28.46 1.69
N ILE A 43 6.88 -27.90 0.73
CA ILE A 43 6.17 -26.62 0.85
C ILE A 43 4.67 -26.88 0.74
N ILE A 44 3.92 -26.45 1.75
CA ILE A 44 2.46 -26.42 1.73
C ILE A 44 2.03 -24.96 1.86
N GLY A 45 1.37 -24.43 0.83
CA GLY A 45 0.88 -23.07 0.79
C GLY A 45 -0.65 -23.01 0.87
N ALA A 46 -1.18 -21.95 1.48
CA ALA A 46 -2.60 -21.63 1.44
C ALA A 46 -2.78 -20.23 0.83
N SER A 47 -3.81 -20.05 0.00
CA SER A 47 -4.11 -18.77 -0.62
C SER A 47 -5.61 -18.55 -0.70
N ALA A 48 -6.03 -17.30 -0.55
CA ALA A 48 -7.36 -16.86 -0.98
C ALA A 48 -7.45 -16.93 -2.52
N THR A 49 -8.64 -16.65 -3.06
CA THR A 49 -8.91 -16.57 -4.50
C THR A 49 -7.85 -15.71 -5.20
N VAL A 50 -7.01 -16.37 -6.00
CA VAL A 50 -5.92 -15.78 -6.78
C VAL A 50 -6.11 -16.23 -8.22
N GLY A 51 -5.88 -15.34 -9.19
CA GLY A 51 -6.09 -15.64 -10.62
C GLY A 51 -5.09 -16.65 -11.20
N ASN A 52 -3.90 -16.78 -10.63
CA ASN A 52 -2.79 -17.58 -11.18
C ASN A 52 -2.00 -18.38 -10.10
N PRO A 53 -2.64 -19.19 -9.24
CA PRO A 53 -1.99 -19.80 -8.08
C PRO A 53 -0.86 -20.75 -8.47
N LYS A 54 -1.06 -21.60 -9.49
CA LYS A 54 -0.05 -22.56 -9.96
C LYS A 54 1.22 -21.85 -10.41
N GLU A 55 1.09 -20.85 -11.28
CA GLU A 55 2.20 -20.06 -11.81
C GLU A 55 2.93 -19.30 -10.71
N PHE A 56 2.18 -18.61 -9.85
CA PHE A 56 2.74 -17.82 -8.75
C PHE A 56 3.58 -18.69 -7.79
N PHE A 57 3.03 -19.80 -7.29
CA PHE A 57 3.76 -20.66 -6.35
C PHE A 57 4.92 -21.40 -7.04
N LYS A 58 4.76 -21.80 -8.32
CA LYS A 58 5.87 -22.40 -9.09
C LYS A 58 7.04 -21.42 -9.20
N ARG A 59 6.75 -20.15 -9.50
CA ARG A 59 7.76 -19.09 -9.56
C ARG A 59 8.38 -18.78 -8.20
N LEU A 60 7.58 -18.78 -7.13
CA LEU A 60 8.02 -18.47 -5.76
C LEU A 60 8.94 -19.56 -5.18
N THR A 61 8.66 -20.81 -5.48
CA THR A 61 9.35 -21.97 -4.90
C THR A 61 10.41 -22.58 -5.81
N GLY A 62 10.31 -22.33 -7.12
CA GLY A 62 11.12 -23.02 -8.13
C GLY A 62 10.75 -24.51 -8.29
N GLN A 63 9.58 -24.93 -7.81
CA GLN A 63 9.12 -26.33 -7.83
C GLN A 63 7.79 -26.46 -8.57
N GLU A 64 7.49 -27.66 -9.08
CA GLU A 64 6.14 -27.95 -9.59
C GLU A 64 5.11 -27.93 -8.45
N ILE A 65 3.95 -27.34 -8.74
CA ILE A 65 2.90 -27.12 -7.74
C ILE A 65 1.63 -27.85 -8.16
N VAL A 66 1.11 -28.66 -7.25
CA VAL A 66 -0.23 -29.23 -7.32
C VAL A 66 -1.18 -28.27 -6.61
N VAL A 67 -2.13 -27.71 -7.35
CA VAL A 67 -3.16 -26.84 -6.79
C VAL A 67 -4.37 -27.69 -6.41
N ILE A 68 -4.73 -27.65 -5.13
CA ILE A 68 -5.92 -28.31 -4.63
C ILE A 68 -7.00 -27.24 -4.47
N TYR A 69 -8.01 -27.30 -5.32
CA TYR A 69 -9.22 -26.49 -5.16
C TYR A 69 -10.17 -27.22 -4.22
N CYS A 70 -10.62 -26.52 -3.19
CA CYS A 70 -11.70 -27.03 -2.34
C CYS A 70 -12.97 -27.06 -3.20
N LYS A 71 -13.41 -28.27 -3.59
CA LYS A 71 -14.63 -28.46 -4.37
C LYS A 71 -15.83 -27.88 -3.60
N ASP A 72 -16.84 -27.45 -4.33
CA ASP A 72 -18.11 -27.08 -3.72
C ASP A 72 -18.63 -28.26 -2.87
N ASN A 73 -19.24 -27.94 -1.72
CA ASN A 73 -19.79 -28.88 -0.73
C ASN A 73 -18.80 -29.61 0.20
N VAL A 74 -17.50 -29.35 0.15
CA VAL A 74 -16.54 -29.95 1.12
C VAL A 74 -16.54 -29.23 2.47
N ALA A 75 -16.82 -27.92 2.47
CA ALA A 75 -17.00 -27.12 3.68
C ALA A 75 -18.36 -26.40 3.61
N LYS A 76 -19.13 -26.44 4.70
CA LYS A 76 -20.38 -25.65 4.80
C LYS A 76 -20.01 -24.17 4.67
N ARG A 77 -20.49 -23.53 3.61
CA ARG A 77 -20.39 -22.08 3.42
C ARG A 77 -21.70 -21.45 3.88
N PRO A 78 -21.66 -20.35 4.65
CA PRO A 78 -22.88 -19.60 4.92
C PRO A 78 -23.46 -19.06 3.60
N THR A 79 -24.77 -18.91 3.55
CA THR A 79 -25.40 -18.09 2.53
C THR A 79 -24.99 -16.63 2.78
N ILE A 80 -24.40 -15.98 1.78
CA ILE A 80 -24.04 -14.56 1.87
C ILE A 80 -24.83 -13.82 0.81
N ASP A 81 -25.73 -12.93 1.24
CA ASP A 81 -26.42 -12.01 0.36
C ASP A 81 -25.54 -10.78 0.13
N ILE A 82 -25.34 -10.41 -1.14
CA ILE A 82 -24.50 -9.28 -1.51
C ILE A 82 -25.39 -8.19 -2.12
N LEU A 83 -25.45 -7.04 -1.45
CA LEU A 83 -26.20 -5.87 -1.89
C LEU A 83 -25.25 -4.77 -2.36
N LEU A 84 -25.45 -4.27 -3.57
CA LEU A 84 -24.82 -3.03 -4.03
C LEU A 84 -25.76 -1.88 -3.68
N VAL A 85 -25.31 -0.99 -2.81
CA VAL A 85 -26.12 0.12 -2.30
C VAL A 85 -25.44 1.43 -2.70
N SER A 86 -26.17 2.24 -3.46
CA SER A 86 -25.85 3.66 -3.62
C SER A 86 -26.54 4.41 -2.49
N PRO A 87 -25.82 4.80 -1.42
CA PRO A 87 -26.45 5.47 -0.29
C PRO A 87 -26.89 6.88 -0.72
N THR A 88 -27.96 7.37 -0.10
CA THR A 88 -28.44 8.74 -0.34
C THR A 88 -27.31 9.74 -0.07
N ILE A 89 -27.00 10.56 -1.09
CA ILE A 89 -26.04 11.64 -0.98
C ILE A 89 -26.63 12.67 -0.01
N ASP A 90 -26.01 12.85 1.16
CA ASP A 90 -26.37 13.96 2.03
C ASP A 90 -25.92 15.28 1.39
N LYS A 91 -26.42 16.42 1.90
CA LYS A 91 -26.03 17.76 1.41
C LYS A 91 -24.52 18.08 1.56
N ASN A 92 -23.70 17.16 2.11
CA ASN A 92 -22.27 17.32 2.35
C ASN A 92 -21.39 16.40 1.49
N ASP A 93 -21.94 15.71 0.47
CA ASP A 93 -21.23 14.69 -0.33
C ASP A 93 -20.58 13.57 0.51
N ASN A 94 -21.09 13.32 1.73
CA ASN A 94 -20.61 12.23 2.57
C ASN A 94 -21.57 11.05 2.47
N TYR A 95 -21.09 9.94 1.89
CA TYR A 95 -21.77 8.65 1.97
C TYR A 95 -21.98 8.29 3.44
N ASN A 96 -23.22 8.38 3.90
CA ASN A 96 -23.52 8.12 5.30
C ASN A 96 -24.31 6.80 5.42
N VAL A 97 -23.61 5.76 5.86
CA VAL A 97 -24.22 4.48 6.24
C VAL A 97 -24.58 4.43 7.73
N SER A 98 -24.44 5.54 8.48
CA SER A 98 -24.63 5.53 9.94
C SER A 98 -26.03 5.09 10.34
N GLY A 99 -27.05 5.67 9.70
CA GLY A 99 -28.45 5.27 9.90
C GLY A 99 -28.67 3.77 9.63
N LEU A 100 -28.13 3.27 8.51
CA LEU A 100 -28.21 1.85 8.17
C LEU A 100 -27.51 0.96 9.22
N VAL A 101 -26.30 1.33 9.64
CA VAL A 101 -25.57 0.60 10.69
C VAL A 101 -26.37 0.61 11.98
N ARG A 102 -26.90 1.77 12.39
CA ARG A 102 -27.71 1.93 13.60
C ARG A 102 -28.94 1.04 13.57
N ASP A 103 -29.67 1.02 12.46
CA ASP A 103 -30.88 0.23 12.34
C ASP A 103 -30.53 -1.27 12.41
N LEU A 104 -29.46 -1.71 11.75
CA LEU A 104 -28.99 -3.10 11.78
C LEU A 104 -28.46 -3.54 13.15
N VAL A 105 -27.76 -2.67 13.90
CA VAL A 105 -27.22 -3.01 15.22
C VAL A 105 -28.20 -2.79 16.37
N SER A 106 -29.39 -2.25 16.07
CA SER A 106 -30.43 -1.97 17.09
C SER A 106 -30.80 -3.23 17.88
N ASN A 107 -31.37 -3.04 19.07
CA ASN A 107 -31.79 -4.16 19.93
C ASN A 107 -32.79 -5.11 19.26
N GLU A 108 -33.55 -4.63 18.27
CA GLU A 108 -34.52 -5.43 17.52
C GLU A 108 -33.83 -6.40 16.53
N ASN A 109 -32.76 -5.95 15.86
CA ASN A 109 -32.06 -6.71 14.83
C ASN A 109 -30.83 -7.46 15.36
N ASP A 110 -30.19 -6.93 16.41
CA ASP A 110 -29.05 -7.49 17.13
C ASP A 110 -27.88 -7.97 16.25
N HIS A 111 -27.62 -7.28 15.13
CA HIS A 111 -26.54 -7.66 14.22
C HIS A 111 -25.18 -7.14 14.66
N THR A 112 -24.14 -7.94 14.41
CA THR A 112 -22.75 -7.54 14.59
C THR A 112 -22.11 -7.25 13.22
N LEU A 113 -21.55 -6.04 13.05
CA LEU A 113 -21.09 -5.53 11.76
C LEU A 113 -19.61 -5.13 11.75
N LEU A 114 -18.95 -5.41 10.62
CA LEU A 114 -17.66 -4.81 10.26
C LEU A 114 -17.84 -3.75 9.19
N VAL A 115 -17.42 -2.52 9.46
CA VAL A 115 -17.53 -1.38 8.53
C VAL A 115 -16.15 -1.03 7.99
N PHE A 116 -15.82 -1.52 6.80
CA PHE A 116 -14.53 -1.30 6.16
C PHE A 116 -14.45 0.07 5.48
N ARG A 117 -13.29 0.72 5.62
CA ARG A 117 -12.92 1.96 4.93
C ARG A 117 -11.51 1.86 4.35
N ASN A 118 -11.28 2.51 3.21
CA ASN A 118 -10.01 2.42 2.47
C ASN A 118 -8.92 3.40 2.96
N SER A 119 -9.23 4.27 3.94
CA SER A 119 -8.26 5.22 4.52
C SER A 119 -8.41 5.36 6.03
N GLN A 120 -7.31 5.70 6.72
CA GLN A 120 -7.35 5.97 8.17
C GLN A 120 -8.23 7.19 8.48
N LEU A 121 -8.17 8.24 7.66
CA LEU A 121 -8.98 9.44 7.81
C LEU A 121 -10.47 9.15 7.71
N SER A 122 -10.90 8.43 6.66
CA SER A 122 -12.30 8.04 6.50
C SER A 122 -12.76 7.09 7.61
N SER A 123 -11.88 6.21 8.10
CA SER A 123 -12.19 5.32 9.24
C SER A 123 -12.47 6.12 10.51
N GLU A 124 -11.61 7.07 10.86
CA GLU A 124 -11.81 7.93 12.04
C GLU A 124 -13.05 8.82 11.91
N TYR A 125 -13.34 9.33 10.71
CA TYR A 125 -14.55 10.10 10.46
C TYR A 125 -15.82 9.25 10.63
N THR A 126 -15.89 8.08 9.98
CA THR A 126 -17.03 7.16 10.11
C THR A 126 -17.19 6.69 11.55
N PHE A 127 -16.10 6.37 12.25
CA PHE A 127 -16.13 5.99 13.65
C PHE A 127 -16.71 7.08 14.54
N ARG A 128 -16.30 8.34 14.34
CA ARG A 128 -16.85 9.47 15.09
C ARG A 128 -18.37 9.57 14.92
N VAL A 129 -18.85 9.59 13.67
CA VAL A 129 -20.28 9.69 13.38
C VAL A 129 -21.07 8.55 14.02
N LEU A 130 -20.57 7.32 13.89
CA LEU A 130 -21.20 6.16 14.52
C LEU A 130 -21.11 6.20 16.05
N SER A 131 -20.03 6.74 16.63
CA SER A 131 -19.88 6.85 18.08
C SER A 131 -20.87 7.83 18.68
N ASP A 132 -21.25 8.88 17.95
CA ASP A 132 -22.29 9.81 18.36
C ASP A 132 -23.68 9.14 18.36
N GLU A 133 -23.90 8.17 17.48
CA GLU A 133 -25.18 7.44 17.35
C GLU A 133 -25.28 6.17 18.24
N LEU A 134 -24.18 5.44 18.41
CA LEU A 134 -24.14 4.09 19.03
C LEU A 134 -23.40 4.06 20.36
N GLY A 135 -22.73 5.16 20.74
CA GLY A 135 -21.98 5.25 21.98
C GLY A 135 -20.93 4.14 22.10
N LYS A 136 -21.03 3.34 23.17
CA LYS A 136 -20.05 2.29 23.52
C LYS A 136 -20.16 1.02 22.67
N GLN A 137 -21.20 0.87 21.84
CA GLN A 137 -21.39 -0.31 21.01
C GLN A 137 -20.54 -0.32 19.74
N VAL A 138 -19.80 0.76 19.48
CA VAL A 138 -18.90 0.88 18.32
C VAL A 138 -17.47 1.15 18.75
N GLU A 139 -16.52 0.53 18.05
CA GLU A 139 -15.08 0.77 18.21
C GLU A 139 -14.39 0.92 16.84
N ILE A 140 -13.13 1.37 16.85
CA ILE A 140 -12.31 1.47 15.65
C ILE A 140 -11.09 0.57 15.71
N HIS A 141 -10.84 -0.13 14.60
CA HIS A 141 -9.70 -1.01 14.42
C HIS A 141 -8.97 -0.73 13.10
N ARG A 142 -7.83 -0.04 13.17
CA ARG A 142 -7.02 0.29 11.99
C ARG A 142 -5.52 0.11 12.23
N GLY A 143 -4.79 -0.03 11.13
CA GLY A 143 -3.33 0.06 11.16
C GLY A 143 -2.86 1.38 11.78
N GLY A 144 -1.77 1.32 12.53
CA GLY A 144 -1.18 2.47 13.22
C GLY A 144 -1.64 2.63 14.67
N LEU A 145 -2.79 2.08 15.08
CA LEU A 145 -3.16 2.05 16.50
C LEU A 145 -2.36 1.00 17.27
N ASN A 146 -2.19 1.24 18.57
CA ASN A 146 -1.44 0.36 19.46
C ASN A 146 -1.95 -1.08 19.43
N LYS A 147 -1.04 -2.04 19.60
CA LYS A 147 -1.39 -3.47 19.65
C LYS A 147 -2.40 -3.76 20.75
N THR A 148 -2.22 -3.18 21.94
CA THR A 148 -3.14 -3.35 23.07
C THR A 148 -4.55 -2.85 22.75
N HIS A 149 -4.69 -1.70 22.08
CA HIS A 149 -5.99 -1.19 21.62
C HIS A 149 -6.66 -2.18 20.68
N ARG A 150 -5.91 -2.67 19.68
CA ARG A 150 -6.42 -3.64 18.70
C ARG A 150 -6.89 -4.94 19.36
N GLN A 151 -6.08 -5.50 20.26
CA GLN A 151 -6.43 -6.72 21.01
C GLN A 151 -7.65 -6.53 21.93
N ASN A 152 -7.80 -5.34 22.52
CA ASN A 152 -8.98 -4.99 23.31
C ASN A 152 -10.25 -4.95 22.45
N VAL A 153 -10.20 -4.29 21.28
CA VAL A 153 -11.33 -4.25 20.34
C VAL A 153 -11.67 -5.65 19.82
N GLU A 154 -10.66 -6.45 19.48
CA GLU A 154 -10.83 -7.85 19.06
C GLU A 154 -11.53 -8.70 20.14
N SER A 155 -11.18 -8.49 21.41
CA SER A 155 -11.80 -9.22 22.53
C SER A 155 -13.23 -8.77 22.77
N LYS A 156 -13.47 -7.45 22.89
CA LYS A 156 -14.83 -6.90 23.01
C LYS A 156 -15.77 -7.37 21.91
N LEU A 157 -15.28 -7.43 20.67
CA LEU A 157 -16.06 -7.89 19.52
C LEU A 157 -16.39 -9.39 19.65
N ARG A 158 -15.40 -10.22 20.01
CA ARG A 158 -15.59 -11.66 20.22
C ARG A 158 -16.56 -11.95 21.36
N ASP A 159 -16.49 -11.15 22.42
CA ASP A 159 -17.25 -11.33 23.65
C ASP A 159 -18.66 -10.67 23.55
N GLY A 160 -18.96 -10.00 22.42
CA GLY A 160 -20.28 -9.42 22.12
C GLY A 160 -20.56 -8.08 22.80
N GLU A 161 -19.56 -7.47 23.45
CA GLU A 161 -19.68 -6.16 24.12
C GLU A 161 -19.90 -5.01 23.14
N ILE A 162 -19.45 -5.17 21.90
CA ILE A 162 -19.61 -4.20 20.82
C ILE A 162 -20.29 -4.84 19.62
N LYS A 163 -21.12 -4.05 18.94
CA LYS A 163 -21.93 -4.49 17.79
C LYS A 163 -21.39 -3.99 16.46
N ALA A 164 -20.58 -2.94 16.44
CA ALA A 164 -19.95 -2.44 15.21
C ALA A 164 -18.46 -2.18 15.38
N VAL A 165 -17.66 -2.51 14.36
CA VAL A 165 -16.25 -2.09 14.29
C VAL A 165 -15.95 -1.42 12.95
N VAL A 166 -15.53 -0.16 13.02
CA VAL A 166 -15.00 0.56 11.84
C VAL A 166 -13.55 0.17 11.64
N CYS A 167 -13.20 -0.32 10.45
CA CYS A 167 -11.87 -0.87 10.22
C CYS A 167 -11.27 -0.59 8.84
N THR A 168 -9.96 -0.71 8.74
CA THR A 168 -9.25 -0.79 7.44
C THR A 168 -9.00 -2.26 7.08
N SER A 169 -8.08 -2.53 6.14
CA SER A 169 -7.59 -3.89 5.87
C SER A 169 -6.95 -4.63 7.06
N SER A 170 -6.88 -4.01 8.24
CA SER A 170 -6.36 -4.63 9.45
C SER A 170 -7.22 -5.80 9.96
N LEU A 171 -8.50 -5.85 9.57
CA LEU A 171 -9.40 -6.97 9.88
C LEU A 171 -9.67 -7.88 8.68
N GLU A 172 -8.99 -7.68 7.55
CA GLU A 172 -9.10 -8.58 6.37
C GLU A 172 -8.44 -9.94 6.61
N LEU A 173 -7.45 -10.01 7.52
CA LEU A 173 -6.61 -11.20 7.75
C LEU A 173 -7.00 -11.97 9.02
N GLY A 174 -6.70 -13.28 9.00
CA GLY A 174 -7.23 -14.38 9.83
C GLY A 174 -7.24 -14.26 11.35
N ILE A 175 -7.92 -13.26 11.91
CA ILE A 175 -8.19 -13.18 13.35
C ILE A 175 -9.57 -13.71 13.70
N ASP A 176 -9.69 -14.27 14.91
CA ASP A 176 -10.94 -14.77 15.46
C ASP A 176 -11.66 -13.64 16.22
N VAL A 177 -12.65 -13.05 15.56
CA VAL A 177 -13.44 -11.91 16.06
C VAL A 177 -14.87 -12.29 16.39
N GLY A 178 -15.15 -13.58 16.62
CA GLY A 178 -16.50 -14.05 16.92
C GLY A 178 -17.39 -14.19 15.68
N ASP A 179 -18.70 -14.09 15.91
CA ASP A 179 -19.74 -14.26 14.89
C ASP A 179 -20.19 -12.92 14.33
N ILE A 180 -19.86 -12.67 13.06
CA ILE A 180 -20.17 -11.41 12.38
C ILE A 180 -21.38 -11.63 11.48
N SER A 181 -22.43 -10.85 11.68
CA SER A 181 -23.69 -10.91 10.91
C SER A 181 -23.54 -10.27 9.54
N GLY A 182 -22.72 -9.23 9.41
CA GLY A 182 -22.53 -8.56 8.13
C GLY A 182 -21.32 -7.67 8.00
N VAL A 183 -21.03 -7.30 6.75
CA VAL A 183 -19.88 -6.50 6.34
C VAL A 183 -20.37 -5.36 5.46
N ILE A 184 -19.95 -4.14 5.78
CA ILE A 184 -20.14 -2.97 4.94
C ILE A 184 -18.79 -2.55 4.39
N THR A 185 -18.67 -2.34 3.08
CA THR A 185 -17.38 -2.03 2.43
C THR A 185 -17.59 -1.19 1.18
N PRO A 186 -16.70 -0.23 0.85
CA PRO A 186 -16.67 0.32 -0.50
C PRO A 186 -16.25 -0.75 -1.51
N LEU A 187 -16.37 -0.43 -2.80
CA LEU A 187 -15.74 -1.22 -3.86
C LEU A 187 -14.23 -1.36 -3.62
N VAL A 188 -13.76 -2.60 -3.75
CA VAL A 188 -12.35 -3.01 -3.63
C VAL A 188 -12.05 -4.11 -4.64
N PRO A 189 -10.78 -4.44 -4.91
CA PRO A 189 -10.46 -5.63 -5.68
C PRO A 189 -11.14 -6.87 -5.10
N ILE A 190 -11.64 -7.77 -5.96
CA ILE A 190 -12.46 -8.92 -5.57
C ILE A 190 -11.76 -9.82 -4.52
N ASN A 191 -10.44 -9.92 -4.58
CA ASN A 191 -9.61 -10.67 -3.64
C ASN A 191 -9.79 -10.12 -2.20
N SER A 192 -9.81 -8.79 -2.06
CA SER A 192 -10.06 -8.12 -0.79
C SER A 192 -11.52 -8.22 -0.39
N LEU A 193 -12.46 -8.16 -1.33
CA LEU A 193 -13.88 -8.40 -1.02
C LEU A 193 -14.08 -9.77 -0.39
N TYR A 194 -13.56 -10.84 -1.01
CA TYR A 194 -13.67 -12.20 -0.49
C TYR A 194 -13.07 -12.34 0.92
N GLN A 195 -11.95 -11.66 1.19
CA GLN A 195 -11.35 -11.62 2.53
C GLN A 195 -12.22 -10.89 3.56
N ARG A 196 -12.87 -9.78 3.15
CA ARG A 196 -13.78 -9.00 4.00
C ARG A 196 -15.05 -9.79 4.30
N ILE A 197 -15.75 -10.29 3.27
CA ILE A 197 -17.01 -11.04 3.46
C ILE A 197 -16.79 -12.39 4.14
N GLY A 198 -15.62 -13.01 3.97
CA GLY A 198 -15.24 -14.23 4.69
C GLY A 198 -15.09 -14.04 6.20
N ARG A 199 -15.26 -12.82 6.72
CA ARG A 199 -15.37 -12.54 8.16
C ARG A 199 -16.77 -12.81 8.71
N ALA A 200 -17.79 -12.79 7.85
CA ALA A 200 -19.18 -12.95 8.24
C ALA A 200 -19.72 -14.36 7.96
N GLY A 201 -20.79 -14.72 8.66
CA GLY A 201 -21.50 -15.99 8.47
C GLY A 201 -20.78 -17.20 9.07
N ARG A 202 -20.12 -17.03 10.22
CA ARG A 202 -19.53 -18.18 10.92
C ARG A 202 -20.65 -19.07 11.49
N ARG A 203 -20.32 -20.34 11.75
CA ARG A 203 -21.27 -21.33 12.32
C ARG A 203 -22.55 -21.57 11.49
N ASN A 204 -22.48 -21.37 10.16
CA ASN A 204 -23.59 -21.56 9.21
C ASN A 204 -24.77 -20.60 9.35
N ARG A 205 -24.57 -19.43 9.97
CA ARG A 205 -25.57 -18.37 9.92
C ARG A 205 -25.49 -17.63 8.59
N PRO A 206 -26.63 -17.20 8.01
CA PRO A 206 -26.60 -16.33 6.85
C PRO A 206 -25.91 -15.01 7.21
N ALA A 207 -25.28 -14.38 6.23
CA ALA A 207 -24.61 -13.10 6.41
C ALA A 207 -24.91 -12.13 5.27
N LEU A 208 -24.78 -10.84 5.59
CA LEU A 208 -25.03 -9.75 4.64
C LEU A 208 -23.72 -9.04 4.28
N ALA A 209 -23.48 -8.82 2.99
CA ALA A 209 -22.40 -7.97 2.51
C ALA A 209 -22.99 -6.77 1.76
N ILE A 210 -22.74 -5.57 2.27
CA ILE A 210 -23.21 -4.31 1.67
C ILE A 210 -22.03 -3.60 1.03
N LEU A 211 -22.07 -3.48 -0.29
CA LEU A 211 -21.08 -2.76 -1.08
C LEU A 211 -21.57 -1.33 -1.30
N GLU A 212 -20.94 -0.41 -0.58
CA GLU A 212 -21.21 1.01 -0.67
C GLU A 212 -20.63 1.56 -1.97
N LEU A 213 -21.53 1.95 -2.87
CA LEU A 213 -21.20 2.61 -4.11
C LEU A 213 -20.98 4.10 -3.85
N SER A 214 -19.95 4.65 -4.48
CA SER A 214 -19.67 6.08 -4.46
C SER A 214 -20.23 6.76 -5.71
N ASN A 215 -20.34 8.09 -5.69
CA ASN A 215 -20.64 8.96 -6.83
C ASN A 215 -19.37 9.13 -7.67
N ASP A 216 -18.93 8.03 -8.26
CA ASP A 216 -17.77 7.97 -9.13
C ASP A 216 -18.06 7.02 -10.31
N VAL A 217 -17.29 7.17 -11.38
CA VAL A 217 -17.54 6.43 -12.63
C VAL A 217 -17.34 4.92 -12.46
N VAL A 218 -16.50 4.47 -11.51
CA VAL A 218 -16.30 3.04 -11.25
C VAL A 218 -17.54 2.43 -10.62
N SER A 219 -18.11 3.12 -9.64
CA SER A 219 -19.36 2.72 -9.01
C SER A 219 -20.53 2.71 -10.00
N GLU A 220 -20.63 3.73 -10.86
CA GLU A 220 -21.65 3.80 -11.93
C GLU A 220 -21.49 2.69 -12.98
N TYR A 221 -20.26 2.24 -13.23
CA TYR A 221 -20.02 1.09 -14.10
C TYR A 221 -20.52 -0.20 -13.44
N TYR A 222 -20.08 -0.51 -12.21
CA TYR A 222 -20.39 -1.79 -11.59
C TYR A 222 -21.84 -1.92 -11.12
N ILE A 223 -22.57 -0.82 -10.90
CA ILE A 223 -24.02 -0.91 -10.64
C ILE A 223 -24.80 -1.39 -11.88
N ARG A 224 -24.34 -1.01 -13.09
CA ARG A 224 -24.93 -1.46 -14.37
C ARG A 224 -24.40 -2.83 -14.80
N HIS A 225 -23.20 -3.19 -14.35
CA HIS A 225 -22.50 -4.42 -14.71
C HIS A 225 -22.08 -5.25 -13.48
N PRO A 226 -23.00 -5.61 -12.56
CA PRO A 226 -22.64 -6.19 -11.27
C PRO A 226 -21.95 -7.55 -11.39
N LYS A 227 -22.35 -8.37 -12.38
CA LYS A 227 -21.72 -9.68 -12.63
C LYS A 227 -20.22 -9.56 -12.97
N GLU A 228 -19.83 -8.50 -13.65
CA GLU A 228 -18.44 -8.32 -14.09
C GLU A 228 -17.50 -8.06 -12.91
N TYR A 229 -17.98 -7.40 -11.86
CA TYR A 229 -17.22 -7.14 -10.64
C TYR A 229 -16.72 -8.44 -9.98
N PHE A 230 -17.55 -9.49 -9.96
CA PHE A 230 -17.21 -10.78 -9.35
C PHE A 230 -16.27 -11.64 -10.19
N THR A 231 -16.08 -11.30 -11.47
CA THR A 231 -15.18 -12.01 -12.38
C THR A 231 -13.81 -11.34 -12.53
N ASP A 232 -13.64 -10.13 -11.97
CA ASP A 232 -12.42 -9.32 -12.09
C ASP A 232 -11.32 -9.76 -11.11
N VAL A 233 -10.89 -11.03 -11.24
CA VAL A 233 -9.85 -11.61 -10.37
C VAL A 233 -8.48 -11.15 -10.84
N THR A 234 -7.81 -10.36 -10.00
CA THR A 234 -6.47 -9.86 -10.34
C THR A 234 -5.42 -10.95 -10.10
N PRO A 235 -4.60 -11.30 -11.12
CA PRO A 235 -3.42 -12.13 -10.94
C PRO A 235 -2.44 -11.47 -9.97
N ILE A 236 -1.69 -12.28 -9.23
CA ILE A 236 -0.59 -11.80 -8.39
C ILE A 236 0.74 -12.16 -9.05
N THR A 237 1.72 -11.27 -8.91
CA THR A 237 3.06 -11.49 -9.42
C THR A 237 4.07 -10.76 -8.55
N PHE A 238 5.34 -11.03 -8.79
CA PHE A 238 6.49 -10.40 -8.16
C PHE A 238 7.67 -10.48 -9.12
N GLU A 239 8.74 -9.73 -8.84
CA GLU A 239 9.95 -9.79 -9.64
C GLU A 239 10.98 -10.71 -9.00
N THR A 240 11.60 -11.61 -9.77
CA THR A 240 12.68 -12.47 -9.26
C THR A 240 14.06 -11.81 -9.39
N ASN A 241 14.21 -10.84 -10.30
CA ASN A 241 15.46 -10.13 -10.56
C ASN A 241 15.49 -8.67 -10.05
N ASN A 242 15.02 -8.42 -8.82
CA ASN A 242 15.23 -7.12 -8.17
C ASN A 242 16.65 -7.08 -7.58
N ARG A 243 17.56 -6.42 -8.29
CA ARG A 243 19.00 -6.38 -7.96
C ARG A 243 19.30 -5.79 -6.59
N ARG A 244 18.51 -4.83 -6.11
CA ARG A 244 18.69 -4.23 -4.77
C ARG A 244 18.40 -5.25 -3.68
N ILE A 245 17.30 -5.99 -3.83
CA ILE A 245 16.89 -7.04 -2.88
C ILE A 245 17.85 -8.22 -2.94
N ILE A 246 18.26 -8.65 -4.13
CA ILE A 246 19.25 -9.72 -4.32
C ILE A 246 20.55 -9.35 -3.61
N PHE A 247 21.06 -8.13 -3.81
CA PHE A 247 22.26 -7.64 -3.13
C PHE A 247 22.17 -7.80 -1.61
N ASP A 248 21.07 -7.36 -0.99
CA ASP A 248 20.87 -7.45 0.45
C ASP A 248 20.80 -8.91 0.94
N HIS A 249 20.07 -9.77 0.21
CA HIS A 249 19.96 -11.18 0.55
C HIS A 249 21.26 -11.96 0.33
N LEU A 250 22.05 -11.66 -0.70
CA LEU A 250 23.33 -12.33 -0.94
C LEU A 250 24.37 -11.98 0.13
N ARG A 251 24.37 -10.75 0.68
CA ARG A 251 25.19 -10.42 1.84
C ARG A 251 24.86 -11.29 3.05
N LEU A 252 23.57 -11.49 3.33
CA LEU A 252 23.14 -12.41 4.38
C LEU A 252 23.50 -13.86 4.04
N ALA A 253 23.29 -14.29 2.80
CA ALA A 253 23.60 -15.65 2.36
C ALA A 253 25.09 -15.98 2.56
N LYS A 254 25.99 -15.05 2.22
CA LYS A 254 27.44 -15.18 2.43
C LYS A 254 27.79 -15.27 3.91
N TYR A 255 27.12 -14.47 4.75
CA TYR A 255 27.29 -14.48 6.20
C TYR A 255 26.82 -15.81 6.83
N GLU A 256 25.70 -16.36 6.35
CA GLU A 256 25.13 -17.62 6.81
C GLU A 256 26.03 -18.82 6.49
N ARG A 257 26.51 -18.89 5.24
CA ARG A 257 27.37 -19.97 4.75
C ARG A 257 28.19 -19.47 3.56
N PRO A 258 29.53 -19.70 3.53
CA PRO A 258 30.36 -19.38 2.37
C PRO A 258 29.77 -19.97 1.08
N PHE A 259 29.89 -19.22 -0.02
CA PHE A 259 29.38 -19.66 -1.31
C PHE A 259 30.18 -20.85 -1.83
N GLU A 260 29.49 -21.85 -2.39
CA GLU A 260 30.12 -22.92 -3.15
C GLU A 260 30.62 -22.40 -4.51
N LYS A 261 31.53 -23.14 -5.16
CA LYS A 261 32.05 -22.76 -6.47
C LYS A 261 30.91 -22.69 -7.50
N ASN A 262 30.78 -21.56 -8.20
CA ASN A 262 29.70 -21.25 -9.15
C ASN A 262 28.29 -21.10 -8.53
N GLU A 263 28.16 -21.03 -7.21
CA GLU A 263 26.89 -20.70 -6.59
C GLU A 263 26.53 -19.23 -6.88
N PHE A 264 25.28 -18.97 -7.31
CA PHE A 264 24.80 -17.63 -7.67
C PHE A 264 25.57 -16.94 -8.80
N ARG A 265 26.16 -17.71 -9.73
CA ARG A 265 26.95 -17.19 -10.85
C ARG A 265 26.15 -16.23 -11.75
N GLU A 266 24.84 -16.39 -11.83
CA GLU A 266 23.95 -15.45 -12.53
C GLU A 266 23.94 -14.02 -11.94
N TYR A 267 24.55 -13.84 -10.77
CA TYR A 267 24.68 -12.58 -10.05
C TYR A 267 26.15 -12.17 -9.81
N ASP A 268 27.10 -12.63 -10.63
CA ASP A 268 28.54 -12.30 -10.50
C ASP A 268 28.78 -10.79 -10.36
N ASP A 269 28.06 -9.97 -11.13
CA ASP A 269 28.17 -8.51 -11.06
C ASP A 269 27.69 -7.92 -9.73
N ILE A 270 26.73 -8.56 -9.05
CA ILE A 270 26.29 -8.21 -7.70
C ILE A 270 27.32 -8.69 -6.66
N LEU A 271 27.91 -9.86 -6.85
CA LEU A 271 28.95 -10.40 -5.97
C LEU A 271 30.16 -9.47 -5.93
N GLU A 272 30.59 -8.93 -7.08
CA GLU A 272 31.63 -7.90 -7.15
C GLU A 272 31.26 -6.63 -6.36
N LEU A 273 30.01 -6.17 -6.46
CA LEU A 273 29.53 -5.02 -5.70
C LEU A 273 29.54 -5.27 -4.19
N ILE A 274 29.24 -6.50 -3.77
CA ILE A 274 29.31 -6.90 -2.36
C ILE A 274 30.75 -6.82 -1.87
N VAL A 275 31.71 -7.36 -2.62
CA VAL A 275 33.15 -7.29 -2.28
C VAL A 275 33.61 -5.84 -2.18
N LYS A 276 33.25 -4.99 -3.15
CA LYS A 276 33.57 -3.55 -3.11
C LYS A 276 32.98 -2.84 -1.88
N LYS A 277 31.75 -3.20 -1.49
CA LYS A 277 31.10 -2.62 -0.31
C LYS A 277 31.77 -3.07 0.98
N GLU A 278 32.06 -4.37 1.12
CA GLU A 278 32.73 -4.91 2.31
C GLU A 278 34.13 -4.30 2.49
N ARG A 279 34.87 -4.09 1.39
CA ARG A 279 36.18 -3.41 1.44
C ARG A 279 36.07 -1.98 1.95
N ARG A 280 35.08 -1.21 1.48
CA ARG A 280 34.79 0.15 1.98
C ARG A 280 34.39 0.17 3.45
N GLU A 281 33.52 -0.75 3.86
CA GLU A 281 33.11 -0.86 5.27
C GLU A 281 34.30 -1.22 6.19
N GLN A 282 35.31 -1.92 5.66
CA GLN A 282 36.55 -2.20 6.38
C GLN A 282 37.46 -0.97 6.44
N GLU A 283 37.67 -0.28 5.30
CA GLU A 283 38.44 0.97 5.23
C GLU A 283 37.88 2.05 6.18
N GLU A 284 36.55 2.19 6.27
CA GLU A 284 35.88 3.12 7.19
C GLU A 284 36.14 2.76 8.65
N LYS A 285 36.11 1.48 9.01
CA LYS A 285 36.40 1.00 10.37
C LYS A 285 37.84 1.23 10.77
N ASP A 286 38.78 0.97 9.86
CA ASP A 286 40.21 1.15 10.12
C ASP A 286 40.56 2.64 10.30
N SER A 287 39.74 3.55 9.74
CA SER A 287 39.87 5.01 9.88
C SER A 287 39.19 5.62 11.11
N SER A 288 38.24 4.92 11.73
CA SER A 288 37.56 5.36 12.96
C SER A 288 38.20 4.71 14.18
N GLU A 289 38.77 5.48 15.12
CA GLU A 289 39.37 4.98 16.38
C GLU A 289 38.39 4.26 17.34
N GLU A 290 37.15 4.01 16.93
CA GLU A 290 36.19 3.20 17.69
C GLU A 290 36.45 1.70 17.47
N GLN A 291 37.33 1.14 18.31
CA GLN A 291 37.41 -0.30 18.57
C GLN A 291 36.10 -0.78 19.22
N THR A 292 35.06 -0.98 18.41
CA THR A 292 33.87 -1.71 18.85
C THR A 292 34.18 -3.21 18.86
N THR A 293 34.00 -3.80 20.04
CA THR A 293 34.23 -5.20 20.37
C THR A 293 33.57 -6.17 19.39
N GLY A 294 34.39 -6.87 18.60
CA GLY A 294 34.23 -8.27 18.15
C GLY A 294 32.97 -8.72 17.39
N THR A 295 31.97 -7.87 17.19
CA THR A 295 30.74 -8.27 16.48
C THR A 295 30.94 -8.03 14.99
N LYS A 296 31.12 -9.13 14.24
CA LYS A 296 31.00 -9.10 12.76
C LYS A 296 29.73 -8.32 12.41
N ASN A 297 29.85 -7.24 11.63
CA ASN A 297 28.71 -6.43 11.20
C ASN A 297 27.74 -7.34 10.41
N ILE A 298 26.70 -7.81 11.07
CA ILE A 298 25.67 -8.62 10.43
C ILE A 298 24.90 -7.68 9.50
N PRO A 299 24.76 -8.00 8.20
CA PRO A 299 23.93 -7.21 7.31
C PRO A 299 22.47 -7.23 7.79
N VAL A 300 21.93 -6.10 8.25
CA VAL A 300 20.53 -6.02 8.69
C VAL A 300 19.70 -5.20 7.70
N PHE A 301 18.63 -5.80 7.19
CA PHE A 301 17.60 -5.09 6.42
C PHE A 301 16.20 -5.57 6.78
N SER A 302 15.20 -4.72 6.53
CA SER A 302 13.80 -5.04 6.75
C SER A 302 13.20 -5.68 5.49
N LEU A 303 12.46 -6.77 5.65
CA LEU A 303 11.66 -7.37 4.56
C LEU A 303 10.46 -6.48 4.18
N ARG A 304 10.01 -5.64 5.12
CA ARG A 304 9.00 -4.62 4.88
C ARG A 304 9.73 -3.33 4.55
N THR A 305 9.83 -3.02 3.26
CA THR A 305 10.50 -1.84 2.73
C THR A 305 9.67 -0.57 2.98
N SER A 306 9.11 -0.38 4.17
CA SER A 306 8.35 0.83 4.53
C SER A 306 9.29 1.99 4.85
N GLU A 307 8.92 3.21 4.44
CA GLU A 307 9.59 4.53 4.63
C GLU A 307 9.84 4.96 6.09
N GLY A 308 9.90 4.03 7.04
CA GLY A 308 9.80 4.36 8.45
C GLY A 308 8.40 4.87 8.81
N SER A 309 8.23 5.21 10.08
CA SER A 309 6.97 5.71 10.61
C SER A 309 7.20 6.80 11.63
N MET A 310 6.29 7.75 11.69
CA MET A 310 6.19 8.72 12.76
C MET A 310 5.44 8.10 13.94
N GLU A 311 5.99 8.25 15.14
CA GLU A 311 5.29 7.96 16.40
C GLU A 311 4.46 9.18 16.82
N ILE A 312 3.22 8.98 17.21
CA ILE A 312 2.35 10.02 17.75
C ILE A 312 2.27 9.83 19.26
N LYS A 313 2.72 10.83 20.03
CA LYS A 313 2.82 10.75 21.49
C LYS A 313 1.90 11.72 22.20
N TYR A 314 1.24 11.22 23.25
CA TYR A 314 0.47 12.00 24.21
C TYR A 314 0.97 11.67 25.62
N PHE A 315 1.38 12.69 26.40
CA PHE A 315 2.03 12.53 27.71
C PHE A 315 3.08 11.39 27.73
N ASN A 316 4.02 11.41 26.78
CA ASN A 316 5.08 10.40 26.55
C ASN A 316 4.64 8.99 26.13
N LYS A 317 3.34 8.68 26.09
CA LYS A 317 2.84 7.41 25.59
C LYS A 317 2.62 7.48 24.08
N ILE A 318 3.13 6.50 23.34
CA ILE A 318 2.79 6.34 21.93
C ILE A 318 1.33 5.91 21.87
N ILE A 319 0.49 6.69 21.20
CA ILE A 319 -0.94 6.39 21.02
C ILE A 319 -1.26 5.89 19.61
N ALA A 320 -0.41 6.25 18.64
CA ALA A 320 -0.52 5.79 17.27
C ALA A 320 0.82 5.90 16.53
N THR A 321 0.89 5.30 15.35
CA THR A 321 1.99 5.42 14.38
C THR A 321 1.43 5.68 12.99
N ARG A 322 2.20 6.40 12.15
CA ARG A 322 1.83 6.69 10.76
C ARG A 322 3.04 6.57 9.84
N ALA A 323 2.87 5.87 8.72
CA ALA A 323 3.94 5.72 7.72
C ALA A 323 4.12 7.00 6.89
N PHE A 324 5.36 7.27 6.47
CA PHE A 324 5.65 8.28 5.46
C PHE A 324 5.17 7.83 4.05
N PRO A 325 4.94 8.78 3.12
CA PRO A 325 5.04 10.23 3.29
C PRO A 325 3.77 10.82 3.93
N TYR A 326 2.72 10.00 4.15
CA TYR A 326 1.44 10.45 4.71
C TYR A 326 1.57 11.07 6.10
N ALA A 327 2.48 10.54 6.94
CA ALA A 327 2.76 11.11 8.26
C ALA A 327 3.11 12.61 8.19
N PHE A 328 3.94 13.02 7.21
CA PHE A 328 4.32 14.41 6.99
C PHE A 328 3.11 15.30 6.67
N TRP A 329 2.22 14.83 5.81
CA TRP A 329 1.02 15.57 5.40
C TRP A 329 -0.10 15.57 6.43
N GLU A 330 -0.12 14.56 7.30
CA GLU A 330 -1.20 14.38 8.26
C GLU A 330 -0.80 14.93 9.64
N TYR A 331 0.46 14.86 10.05
CA TYR A 331 0.88 15.23 11.40
C TYR A 331 1.92 16.35 11.37
N PHE A 332 1.58 17.46 10.71
CA PHE A 332 2.35 18.71 10.75
C PHE A 332 1.93 19.58 11.96
N PRO A 333 2.75 20.54 12.41
CA PRO A 333 2.36 21.47 13.48
C PRO A 333 1.01 22.13 13.23
N GLU A 334 0.21 22.33 14.26
CA GLU A 334 -1.18 22.81 14.20
C GLU A 334 -2.20 21.82 13.60
N ALA A 335 -1.78 20.69 13.02
CA ALA A 335 -2.73 19.74 12.46
C ALA A 335 -3.68 19.17 13.54
N ARG A 336 -4.98 19.14 13.24
CA ARG A 336 -6.00 18.53 14.08
C ARG A 336 -6.36 17.14 13.58
N ARG A 337 -6.25 16.12 14.44
CA ARG A 337 -6.45 14.72 14.07
C ARG A 337 -7.33 13.99 15.07
N PHE A 338 -8.04 13.01 14.54
CA PHE A 338 -8.76 12.02 15.33
C PHE A 338 -7.87 10.79 15.46
N ILE A 339 -7.73 10.31 16.70
CA ILE A 339 -7.01 9.08 17.00
C ILE A 339 -7.90 8.28 17.93
N ALA A 340 -8.45 7.19 17.42
CA ALA A 340 -9.42 6.37 18.13
C ALA A 340 -10.57 7.23 18.70
N GLY A 341 -11.16 8.07 17.84
CA GLY A 341 -12.29 8.97 18.18
C GLY A 341 -11.92 10.20 19.02
N ASN A 342 -10.73 10.26 19.61
CA ASN A 342 -10.29 11.39 20.42
C ASN A 342 -9.67 12.50 19.55
N LYS A 343 -10.01 13.75 19.86
CA LYS A 343 -9.49 14.94 19.17
C LYS A 343 -8.12 15.33 19.72
N PHE A 344 -7.15 15.47 18.83
CA PHE A 344 -5.80 15.88 19.15
C PHE A 344 -5.32 17.01 18.25
N LYS A 345 -4.56 17.96 18.82
CA LYS A 345 -3.76 18.96 18.10
C LYS A 345 -2.31 18.51 18.09
N VAL A 346 -1.66 18.55 16.93
CA VAL A 346 -0.21 18.39 16.83
C VAL A 346 0.44 19.70 17.28
N VAL A 347 1.21 19.63 18.36
CA VAL A 347 1.89 20.80 18.94
C VAL A 347 3.32 20.92 18.44
N ASP A 348 3.99 19.80 18.23
CA ASP A 348 5.38 19.77 17.80
C ASP A 348 5.69 18.50 17.04
N VAL A 349 6.66 18.57 16.12
CA VAL A 349 7.16 17.43 15.37
C VAL A 349 8.68 17.43 15.41
N LYS A 350 9.25 16.49 16.18
CA LYS A 350 10.69 16.36 16.35
C LYS A 350 11.24 15.30 15.40
N LYS A 351 12.33 15.64 14.72
CA LYS A 351 13.21 14.68 14.05
C LYS A 351 14.34 14.33 15.01
N THR A 352 14.48 13.04 15.29
CA THR A 352 15.54 12.45 16.11
C THR A 352 16.26 11.38 15.30
N THR A 353 17.20 10.67 15.91
CA THR A 353 17.89 9.53 15.31
C THR A 353 17.69 8.30 16.18
N ARG A 354 17.29 7.18 15.58
CA ARG A 354 17.15 5.89 16.26
C ARG A 354 17.81 4.82 15.40
N PHE A 355 18.76 4.07 15.96
CA PHE A 355 19.57 3.08 15.22
C PHE A 355 20.22 3.66 13.95
N ASN A 356 20.79 4.86 14.06
CA ASN A 356 21.39 5.61 12.93
C ASN A 356 20.42 5.88 11.76
N ARG A 357 19.10 5.92 12.02
CA ARG A 357 18.07 6.26 11.04
C ARG A 357 17.21 7.42 11.52
N PRO A 358 16.67 8.24 10.60
CA PRO A 358 15.68 9.27 10.95
C PRO A 358 14.50 8.68 11.72
N HIS A 359 14.21 9.24 12.89
CA HIS A 359 13.07 8.86 13.72
C HIS A 359 12.21 10.08 14.00
N TYR A 360 10.93 10.02 13.65
CA TYR A 360 10.03 11.16 13.74
C TYR A 360 9.00 10.97 14.85
N VAL A 361 8.81 12.00 15.66
CA VAL A 361 7.84 12.00 16.76
C VAL A 361 6.97 13.24 16.66
N ALA A 362 5.67 13.06 16.52
CA ALA A 362 4.68 14.12 16.68
C ALA A 362 4.16 14.12 18.11
N GLN A 363 4.36 15.22 18.82
CA GLN A 363 3.76 15.46 20.12
C GLN A 363 2.35 16.04 19.90
N VAL A 364 1.37 15.49 20.61
CA VAL A 364 -0.01 15.95 20.54
C VAL A 364 -0.57 16.32 21.91
N GLU A 365 -1.55 17.21 21.88
CA GLU A 365 -2.38 17.59 23.02
C GLU A 365 -3.84 17.28 22.73
N ARG A 366 -4.58 16.86 23.75
CA ARG A 366 -6.00 16.54 23.63
C ARG A 366 -6.81 17.84 23.60
N ILE A 367 -7.75 17.94 22.66
CA ILE A 367 -8.66 19.08 22.55
C ILE A 367 -10.02 18.68 23.14
N VAL A 368 -10.60 19.56 23.97
CA VAL A 368 -11.94 19.40 24.56
C VAL A 368 -12.84 20.52 24.03
N GLY A 369 -14.10 20.22 23.71
CA GLY A 369 -15.14 21.22 23.41
C GLY A 369 -15.06 21.97 22.07
N GLU A 370 -13.92 22.03 21.38
CA GLU A 370 -13.84 22.78 20.11
C GLU A 370 -14.58 22.11 18.93
N ASP A 371 -15.16 22.97 18.09
CA ASP A 371 -15.75 22.62 16.80
C ASP A 371 -14.73 21.97 15.86
N TYR A 372 -15.24 21.06 15.03
CA TYR A 372 -14.45 20.33 14.04
C TYR A 372 -13.86 21.28 13.00
N THR A 373 -12.61 21.68 13.20
CA THR A 373 -11.81 22.42 12.21
C THR A 373 -10.94 21.45 11.44
N VAL A 374 -11.19 21.32 10.13
CA VAL A 374 -10.29 20.60 9.23
C VAL A 374 -9.15 21.53 8.86
N ILE A 375 -7.92 21.10 9.11
CA ILE A 375 -6.72 21.84 8.72
C ILE A 375 -6.04 21.09 7.58
N ARG A 376 -6.06 21.69 6.39
CA ARG A 376 -5.50 21.12 5.15
C ARG A 376 -4.16 21.78 4.83
N PRO A 377 -3.08 21.02 4.68
CA PRO A 377 -1.78 21.59 4.34
C PRO A 377 -1.74 22.05 2.89
N ILE A 378 -1.09 23.18 2.64
CA ILE A 378 -0.70 23.66 1.31
C ILE A 378 0.62 22.96 0.97
N ARG A 379 0.52 21.90 0.15
CA ARG A 379 1.62 21.01 -0.19
C ARG A 379 2.40 21.53 -1.38
N LEU A 380 3.72 21.45 -1.28
CA LEU A 380 4.62 21.56 -2.41
C LEU A 380 5.54 20.35 -2.44
N GLU A 381 5.77 19.88 -3.66
CA GLU A 381 6.63 18.73 -3.92
C GLU A 381 7.59 19.13 -5.04
N SER A 382 8.88 18.93 -4.79
CA SER A 382 9.94 19.08 -5.77
C SER A 382 10.93 17.92 -5.65
N TYR A 383 11.84 17.80 -6.60
CA TYR A 383 12.89 16.80 -6.57
C TYR A 383 14.15 17.34 -7.22
N GLU A 384 15.27 16.72 -6.89
CA GLU A 384 16.55 16.94 -7.53
C GLU A 384 17.34 15.63 -7.60
N PHE A 385 18.19 15.51 -8.63
CA PHE A 385 19.15 14.42 -8.73
C PHE A 385 20.38 14.72 -7.87
N ILE A 386 20.96 13.67 -7.30
CA ILE A 386 22.23 13.72 -6.57
C ILE A 386 23.30 13.22 -7.52
N GLY A 387 24.11 14.15 -8.05
CA GLY A 387 25.05 13.88 -9.14
C GLY A 387 24.36 13.85 -10.51
N GLU A 388 25.12 13.49 -11.54
CA GLU A 388 24.59 13.38 -12.90
C GLU A 388 23.69 12.14 -13.02
N PRO A 389 22.41 12.29 -13.41
CA PRO A 389 21.57 11.15 -13.70
C PRO A 389 22.10 10.42 -14.94
N SER A 390 21.94 9.10 -14.97
CA SER A 390 22.33 8.33 -16.14
C SER A 390 21.27 8.52 -17.24
N PRO A 391 21.62 9.14 -18.39
CA PRO A 391 20.74 9.13 -19.54
C PRO A 391 20.69 7.70 -20.05
N LEU A 392 19.49 7.15 -20.15
CA LEU A 392 19.28 5.84 -20.76
C LEU A 392 18.46 6.05 -22.02
N ASN A 393 18.86 5.35 -23.09
CA ASN A 393 18.18 5.21 -24.39
C ASN A 393 16.87 6.01 -24.52
N ARG A 394 16.81 6.94 -25.47
CA ARG A 394 15.56 7.62 -25.80
C ARG A 394 14.48 6.59 -26.11
N LEU A 395 13.37 6.62 -25.37
CA LEU A 395 12.18 5.89 -25.75
C LEU A 395 11.48 6.72 -26.83
N ALA A 396 11.86 6.48 -28.09
CA ALA A 396 11.52 7.34 -29.22
C ALA A 396 11.98 8.79 -28.98
N LYS A 397 11.05 9.72 -28.71
CA LYS A 397 11.32 11.13 -28.40
C LYS A 397 11.19 11.48 -26.91
N THR A 398 11.09 10.47 -26.05
CA THR A 398 11.06 10.66 -24.59
C THR A 398 12.47 10.51 -24.04
N GLU A 399 12.93 11.52 -23.33
CA GLU A 399 14.16 11.43 -22.54
C GLU A 399 13.88 10.66 -21.25
N VAL A 400 14.72 9.67 -20.96
CA VAL A 400 14.59 8.81 -19.79
C VAL A 400 15.82 8.97 -18.92
N LEU A 401 15.64 9.59 -17.75
CA LEU A 401 16.70 9.81 -16.79
C LEU A 401 16.45 8.95 -15.55
N VAL A 402 17.48 8.25 -15.08
CA VAL A 402 17.43 7.52 -13.80
C VAL A 402 18.64 7.86 -12.96
N GLY A 403 18.43 8.05 -11.66
CA GLY A 403 19.52 8.41 -10.78
C GLY A 403 19.14 8.40 -9.32
N LYS A 404 20.16 8.50 -8.46
CA LYS A 404 19.94 8.85 -7.05
C LYS A 404 19.40 10.27 -7.00
N GLY A 405 18.48 10.53 -6.09
CA GLY A 405 17.91 11.85 -5.92
C GLY A 405 17.28 12.03 -4.55
N LYS A 406 16.75 13.23 -4.33
CA LYS A 406 15.96 13.54 -3.15
C LYS A 406 14.63 14.15 -3.56
N ILE A 407 13.55 13.64 -2.99
CA ILE A 407 12.23 14.25 -3.04
C ILE A 407 12.11 15.19 -1.87
N ILE A 408 11.69 16.42 -2.13
CA ILE A 408 11.52 17.46 -1.12
C ILE A 408 10.03 17.76 -1.01
N TYR A 409 9.48 17.46 0.15
CA TYR A 409 8.12 17.79 0.51
C TYR A 409 8.12 19.00 1.42
N THR A 410 7.31 20.00 1.10
CA THR A 410 7.23 21.25 1.86
C THR A 410 5.78 21.60 2.16
N ILE A 411 5.50 22.00 3.39
CA ILE A 411 4.22 22.60 3.79
C ILE A 411 4.43 24.10 3.93
N LYS A 412 3.90 24.89 2.97
CA LYS A 412 4.01 26.36 2.99
C LYS A 412 3.05 27.03 3.97
N GLY A 413 2.00 26.33 4.33
CA GLY A 413 0.92 26.84 5.16
C GLY A 413 -0.17 25.80 5.29
N ALA A 414 -1.25 26.15 5.98
CA ALA A 414 -2.46 25.35 5.98
C ALA A 414 -3.69 26.24 5.89
N GLU A 415 -4.76 25.67 5.34
CA GLU A 415 -6.07 26.29 5.31
C GLU A 415 -6.94 25.62 6.37
N THR A 416 -7.50 26.45 7.24
CA THR A 416 -8.54 26.01 8.18
C THR A 416 -9.89 26.03 7.48
N ARG A 417 -10.74 25.06 7.82
CA ARG A 417 -12.17 25.09 7.52
C ARG A 417 -12.94 24.71 8.77
N GLN A 418 -13.68 25.66 9.33
CA GLN A 418 -14.60 25.41 10.45
C GLN A 418 -15.94 24.92 9.88
N GLY A 419 -16.25 23.63 10.07
CA GLY A 419 -17.52 23.07 9.61
C GLY A 419 -17.84 23.39 8.13
N ARG A 420 -19.00 24.01 7.89
CA ARG A 420 -19.49 24.46 6.57
C ARG A 420 -19.13 25.90 6.21
N SER A 421 -18.44 26.62 7.09
CA SER A 421 -18.10 28.02 6.84
C SER A 421 -17.13 28.12 5.65
N LYS A 422 -17.40 29.04 4.71
CA LYS A 422 -16.47 29.41 3.62
C LYS A 422 -15.28 30.21 4.13
N THR A 423 -15.29 30.64 5.40
CA THR A 423 -14.20 31.41 6.00
C THR A 423 -13.00 30.49 6.21
N SER A 424 -11.96 30.68 5.40
CA SER A 424 -10.68 30.00 5.54
C SER A 424 -9.64 30.98 6.10
N SER A 425 -9.04 30.65 7.24
CA SER A 425 -7.82 31.33 7.68
C SER A 425 -6.58 30.57 7.19
N LYS A 426 -5.58 31.32 6.74
CA LYS A 426 -4.27 30.76 6.37
C LYS A 426 -3.37 30.73 7.59
N ILE A 427 -2.89 29.55 7.93
CA ILE A 427 -1.82 29.36 8.90
C ILE A 427 -0.51 29.38 8.11
N HIS A 428 0.40 30.28 8.48
CA HIS A 428 1.74 30.32 7.92
C HIS A 428 2.69 29.54 8.83
N PHE A 429 3.53 28.69 8.23
CA PHE A 429 4.55 27.95 8.96
C PHE A 429 5.94 28.47 8.60
N SER A 430 6.83 28.55 9.58
CA SER A 430 8.27 28.66 9.33
C SER A 430 8.75 27.33 8.72
N HIS A 431 8.91 27.31 7.39
CA HIS A 431 9.58 26.29 6.58
C HIS A 431 9.57 24.84 7.13
N TYR A 432 8.43 24.15 7.06
CA TYR A 432 8.33 22.72 7.44
C TYR A 432 8.54 21.83 6.21
N SER A 433 9.67 21.11 6.16
CA SER A 433 10.03 20.25 5.03
C SER A 433 10.54 18.86 5.43
N TYR A 434 10.35 17.90 4.52
CA TYR A 434 10.82 16.52 4.64
C TYR A 434 11.55 16.14 3.35
N VAL A 435 12.74 15.56 3.50
CA VAL A 435 13.61 15.15 2.39
C VAL A 435 13.70 13.63 2.37
N HIS A 436 13.24 13.03 1.27
CA HIS A 436 13.25 11.60 1.03
C HIS A 436 14.31 11.24 -0.01
N ARG A 437 15.39 10.57 0.42
CA ARG A 437 16.48 10.16 -0.48
C ARG A 437 16.14 8.82 -1.12
N THR A 438 16.17 8.75 -2.44
CA THR A 438 15.62 7.62 -3.19
C THR A 438 16.23 7.51 -4.59
N ILE A 439 15.79 6.53 -5.37
CA ILE A 439 16.05 6.44 -6.80
C ILE A 439 14.88 7.07 -7.54
N ILE A 440 15.17 7.98 -8.46
CA ILE A 440 14.21 8.73 -9.26
C ILE A 440 14.31 8.25 -10.71
N LEU A 441 13.15 8.09 -11.35
CA LEU A 441 12.98 7.95 -12.79
C LEU A 441 12.18 9.14 -13.30
N GLU A 442 12.79 9.92 -14.17
CA GLU A 442 12.17 11.03 -14.88
C GLU A 442 11.96 10.64 -16.34
N LEU A 443 10.72 10.79 -16.79
CA LEU A 443 10.34 10.68 -18.20
C LEU A 443 9.96 12.07 -18.69
N THR A 444 10.78 12.63 -19.58
CA THR A 444 10.55 13.96 -20.16
C THR A 444 10.10 13.81 -21.61
N PHE A 445 8.90 14.29 -21.89
CA PHE A 445 8.26 14.22 -23.20
C PHE A 445 8.54 15.48 -24.03
N GLU A 446 8.60 15.35 -25.35
CA GLU A 446 8.83 16.47 -26.28
C GLU A 446 7.70 17.52 -26.21
N ASP A 447 6.46 17.03 -26.27
CA ASP A 447 5.24 17.84 -26.25
C ASP A 447 4.74 18.07 -24.81
N GLU A 448 4.05 19.20 -24.59
CA GLU A 448 3.27 19.38 -23.36
C GLU A 448 2.09 18.41 -23.31
N ILE A 449 1.84 17.88 -22.12
CA ILE A 449 0.77 16.95 -21.83
C ILE A 449 -0.21 17.62 -20.88
N GLY A 450 -1.49 17.59 -21.25
CA GLY A 450 -2.56 18.04 -20.36
C GLY A 450 -2.58 17.25 -19.05
N LEU A 451 -2.93 17.91 -17.95
CA LEU A 451 -2.99 17.27 -16.61
C LEU A 451 -3.93 16.05 -16.57
N VAL A 452 -5.00 16.07 -17.34
CA VAL A 452 -5.98 14.99 -17.51
C VAL A 452 -5.34 13.74 -18.16
N VAL A 453 -4.54 13.94 -19.21
CA VAL A 453 -3.80 12.85 -19.87
C VAL A 453 -2.71 12.31 -18.94
N LEU A 454 -1.96 13.17 -18.24
CA LEU A 454 -1.01 12.73 -17.21
C LEU A 454 -1.68 11.93 -16.10
N HIS A 455 -2.88 12.32 -15.67
CA HIS A 455 -3.65 11.57 -14.67
C HIS A 455 -4.05 10.18 -15.20
N THR A 456 -4.56 10.11 -16.42
CA THR A 456 -4.92 8.85 -17.09
C THR A 456 -3.70 7.94 -17.27
N LEU A 457 -2.56 8.50 -17.69
CA LEU A 457 -1.29 7.78 -17.81
C LEU A 457 -0.82 7.21 -16.47
N ARG A 458 -1.02 7.93 -15.36
CA ARG A 458 -0.68 7.41 -14.03
C ARG A 458 -1.51 6.20 -13.65
N HIS A 459 -2.81 6.19 -13.94
CA HIS A 459 -3.67 5.02 -13.71
C HIS A 459 -3.23 3.84 -14.57
N LEU A 460 -3.04 4.05 -15.87
CA LEU A 460 -2.56 3.03 -16.80
C LEU A 460 -1.20 2.47 -16.39
N LEU A 461 -0.29 3.33 -15.94
CA LEU A 461 1.04 2.91 -15.51
C LEU A 461 0.95 2.06 -14.24
N ARG A 462 0.10 2.43 -13.27
CA ARG A 462 -0.16 1.60 -12.07
C ARG A 462 -0.72 0.24 -12.45
N ALA A 463 -1.70 0.18 -13.35
CA ALA A 463 -2.26 -1.07 -13.84
C ALA A 463 -1.20 -1.93 -14.54
N ALA A 464 -0.46 -1.37 -15.51
CA ALA A 464 0.55 -2.09 -16.27
C ALA A 464 1.72 -2.59 -15.40
N VAL A 465 2.18 -1.75 -14.46
CA VAL A 465 3.24 -2.11 -13.49
C VAL A 465 2.75 -3.20 -12.54
N GLN A 466 1.54 -3.09 -12.00
CA GLN A 466 0.98 -4.12 -11.12
C GLN A 466 0.83 -5.46 -11.84
N MET A 467 0.31 -5.47 -13.07
CA MET A 467 0.12 -6.70 -13.86
C MET A 467 1.44 -7.39 -14.18
N LYS A 468 2.50 -6.62 -14.49
CA LYS A 468 3.78 -7.21 -14.94
C LYS A 468 4.76 -7.46 -13.82
N LEU A 469 4.85 -6.54 -12.86
CA LEU A 469 5.89 -6.52 -11.82
C LEU A 469 5.33 -6.80 -10.43
N GLY A 470 4.01 -6.71 -10.25
CA GLY A 470 3.36 -6.96 -8.96
C GLY A 470 3.50 -5.82 -7.97
N LEU A 471 4.12 -4.71 -8.40
CA LEU A 471 4.33 -3.52 -7.59
C LEU A 471 3.03 -2.72 -7.54
N GLN A 472 2.63 -2.28 -6.35
CA GLN A 472 1.41 -1.53 -6.09
C GLN A 472 1.63 -0.26 -5.26
N SER A 473 2.45 -0.35 -4.22
CA SER A 473 2.70 0.73 -3.25
C SER A 473 4.19 0.96 -2.99
N GLU A 474 5.05 0.29 -3.76
CA GLU A 474 6.50 0.31 -3.59
C GLU A 474 7.20 1.43 -4.37
N TYR A 475 6.42 2.23 -5.10
CA TYR A 475 6.85 3.44 -5.77
C TYR A 475 5.75 4.48 -5.71
N PHE A 476 6.13 5.74 -5.90
CA PHE A 476 5.23 6.88 -5.89
C PHE A 476 5.47 7.76 -7.11
N PHE A 477 4.53 8.69 -7.32
CA PHE A 477 4.58 9.69 -8.38
C PHE A 477 4.77 11.07 -7.77
N ILE A 478 5.50 11.93 -8.47
CA ILE A 478 5.45 13.39 -8.27
C ILE A 478 4.80 14.01 -9.49
N GLN A 479 3.79 14.84 -9.25
CA GLN A 479 3.14 15.61 -10.29
C GLN A 479 2.63 16.91 -9.68
N ASN A 480 3.04 18.04 -10.27
CA ASN A 480 2.46 19.34 -9.99
C ASN A 480 2.06 20.03 -11.30
N SER A 481 1.39 21.19 -11.19
CA SER A 481 0.89 21.95 -12.35
C SER A 481 1.99 22.50 -13.27
N GLN A 482 3.24 22.56 -12.80
CA GLN A 482 4.39 23.02 -13.57
C GLN A 482 5.06 21.90 -14.37
N MET A 483 4.83 20.63 -14.00
CA MET A 483 5.41 19.45 -14.64
C MET A 483 4.59 18.96 -15.84
N LYS A 484 4.27 19.84 -16.78
CA LYS A 484 3.42 19.51 -17.95
C LYS A 484 4.10 18.60 -18.99
N LYS A 485 5.43 18.51 -18.97
CA LYS A 485 6.22 17.66 -19.87
C LYS A 485 6.86 16.46 -19.18
N LYS A 486 6.58 16.24 -17.89
CA LYS A 486 7.34 15.29 -17.09
C LYS A 486 6.42 14.34 -16.36
N LEU A 487 6.81 13.06 -16.36
CA LEU A 487 6.26 12.06 -15.45
C LEU A 487 7.41 11.54 -14.58
N VAL A 488 7.29 11.77 -13.27
CA VAL A 488 8.36 11.45 -12.31
C VAL A 488 7.90 10.38 -11.34
N LEU A 489 8.68 9.32 -11.27
CA LEU A 489 8.49 8.20 -10.36
C LEU A 489 9.68 8.08 -9.42
N TYR A 490 9.45 7.62 -8.20
CA TYR A 490 10.54 7.32 -7.27
C TYR A 490 10.23 6.12 -6.39
N ASP A 491 11.28 5.44 -5.90
CA ASP A 491 11.12 4.31 -4.99
C ASP A 491 10.48 4.82 -3.69
N ALA A 492 9.47 4.09 -3.21
CA ALA A 492 8.85 4.42 -1.94
C ALA A 492 9.89 4.35 -0.82
N SER A 493 10.74 3.35 -0.72
CA SER A 493 11.62 3.23 0.45
C SER A 493 12.79 4.21 0.45
N GLU A 494 13.15 4.74 1.62
CA GLU A 494 14.35 5.58 1.75
C GLU A 494 15.61 4.75 1.40
N GLY A 495 16.50 5.32 0.60
CA GLY A 495 17.65 4.62 0.00
C GLY A 495 17.30 3.74 -1.21
N GLY A 496 16.02 3.62 -1.57
CA GLY A 496 15.53 2.84 -2.70
C GLY A 496 15.29 1.36 -2.38
N ASN A 497 14.26 0.79 -3.02
CA ASN A 497 13.88 -0.61 -2.94
C ASN A 497 14.01 -1.36 -4.27
N GLY A 498 14.50 -0.67 -5.32
CA GLY A 498 14.75 -1.25 -6.64
C GLY A 498 13.52 -1.35 -7.53
N SER A 499 12.35 -0.82 -7.11
CA SER A 499 11.14 -0.78 -7.95
C SER A 499 11.38 0.04 -9.21
N ILE A 500 11.95 1.22 -9.07
CA ILE A 500 12.22 2.14 -10.17
C ILE A 500 13.19 1.55 -11.18
N LEU A 501 14.28 0.92 -10.72
CA LEU A 501 15.20 0.24 -11.61
C LEU A 501 14.53 -0.93 -12.34
N THR A 502 13.61 -1.63 -11.67
CA THR A 502 12.83 -2.74 -12.26
C THR A 502 11.83 -2.24 -13.30
N ILE A 503 11.16 -1.12 -13.03
CA ILE A 503 10.25 -0.42 -13.95
C ILE A 503 11.02 0.07 -15.17
N MET A 504 12.14 0.76 -14.94
CA MET A 504 13.00 1.32 -15.99
C MET A 504 13.44 0.25 -16.98
N LYS A 505 13.93 -0.91 -16.51
CA LYS A 505 14.36 -2.02 -17.36
C LYS A 505 13.26 -2.56 -18.29
N ARG A 506 12.00 -2.27 -18.00
CA ARG A 506 10.83 -2.72 -18.75
C ARG A 506 9.95 -1.58 -19.22
N VAL A 507 10.46 -0.35 -19.21
CA VAL A 507 9.66 0.85 -19.52
C VAL A 507 8.98 0.74 -20.89
N LYS A 508 9.71 0.27 -21.92
CA LYS A 508 9.15 0.05 -23.25
C LYS A 508 7.95 -0.90 -23.26
N TYR A 509 8.12 -2.07 -22.65
CA TYR A 509 7.06 -3.05 -22.53
C TYR A 509 5.87 -2.50 -21.74
N ILE A 510 6.13 -1.73 -20.68
CA ILE A 510 5.08 -1.14 -19.85
C ILE A 510 4.24 -0.14 -20.68
N PHE A 511 4.88 0.74 -21.44
CA PHE A 511 4.17 1.69 -22.34
C PHE A 511 3.40 0.96 -23.45
N GLU A 512 3.98 -0.09 -24.04
CA GLU A 512 3.27 -0.95 -25.00
C GLU A 512 2.03 -1.59 -24.36
N ARG A 513 2.15 -2.06 -23.11
CA ARG A 513 1.04 -2.66 -22.38
C ARG A 513 -0.03 -1.63 -22.01
N MET A 514 0.35 -0.42 -21.63
CA MET A 514 -0.59 0.69 -21.39
C MET A 514 -1.42 0.96 -22.66
N HIS A 515 -0.77 1.07 -23.83
CA HIS A 515 -1.46 1.26 -25.10
C HIS A 515 -2.40 0.08 -25.40
N GLN A 516 -1.96 -1.16 -25.20
CA GLN A 516 -2.81 -2.34 -25.39
C GLN A 516 -4.07 -2.29 -24.52
N ILE A 517 -3.94 -2.03 -23.22
CA ILE A 517 -5.05 -1.97 -22.27
C ILE A 517 -6.11 -0.96 -22.72
N ILE A 518 -5.69 0.25 -23.08
CA ILE A 518 -6.63 1.32 -23.41
C ILE A 518 -7.21 1.16 -24.82
N ALA A 519 -6.43 0.68 -25.80
CA ALA A 519 -6.86 0.55 -27.19
C ALA A 519 -7.71 -0.70 -27.44
N SER A 520 -7.54 -1.79 -26.65
CA SER A 520 -8.36 -3.00 -26.78
C SER A 520 -9.70 -2.90 -26.06
N CYS A 521 -9.93 -1.82 -25.31
CA CYS A 521 -11.15 -1.65 -24.54
C CYS A 521 -12.25 -1.03 -25.41
N GLU A 522 -13.38 -1.74 -25.54
CA GLU A 522 -14.53 -1.34 -26.38
C GLU A 522 -15.47 -0.33 -25.70
N CYS A 523 -15.15 0.17 -24.50
CA CYS A 523 -16.02 1.10 -23.80
C CYS A 523 -16.20 2.41 -24.60
N SER A 524 -17.44 2.88 -24.72
CA SER A 524 -17.82 4.13 -25.41
C SER A 524 -17.66 5.38 -24.56
N ASN A 525 -17.45 5.24 -23.24
CA ASN A 525 -17.27 6.36 -22.33
C ASN A 525 -15.93 7.09 -22.64
N PRO A 526 -15.94 8.43 -22.88
CA PRO A 526 -14.72 9.20 -23.15
C PRO A 526 -13.74 9.22 -21.98
N TYR A 527 -14.22 9.09 -20.74
CA TYR A 527 -13.39 8.96 -19.53
C TYR A 527 -12.82 7.54 -19.37
N GLY A 528 -13.31 6.57 -20.14
CA GLY A 528 -13.01 5.16 -20.08
C GLY A 528 -13.88 4.37 -19.09
N CYS A 529 -13.40 3.21 -18.66
CA CYS A 529 -14.09 2.29 -17.74
C CYS A 529 -13.10 1.63 -16.78
N PRO A 530 -13.58 0.89 -15.74
CA PRO A 530 -12.71 0.25 -14.74
C PRO A 530 -11.66 -0.70 -15.32
N LYS A 531 -11.90 -1.24 -16.52
CA LYS A 531 -10.97 -2.15 -17.21
C LYS A 531 -9.85 -1.43 -17.98
N CYS A 532 -9.94 -0.12 -18.20
CA CYS A 532 -8.96 0.60 -19.02
C CYS A 532 -8.34 1.84 -18.36
N THR A 533 -9.11 2.77 -17.82
CA THR A 533 -8.58 4.07 -17.36
C THR A 533 -8.69 4.29 -15.86
N PHE A 534 -9.65 3.68 -15.16
CA PHE A 534 -9.86 3.93 -13.74
C PHE A 534 -8.97 3.06 -12.84
N ASP A 535 -8.51 3.64 -11.73
CA ASP A 535 -7.84 2.95 -10.63
C ASP A 535 -8.70 3.10 -9.36
N LEU A 536 -9.21 1.98 -8.83
CA LEU A 536 -9.98 1.92 -7.58
C LEU A 536 -9.24 2.50 -6.37
N LYS A 537 -7.91 2.65 -6.45
CA LYS A 537 -7.07 3.23 -5.38
C LYS A 537 -6.82 4.72 -5.55
N CYS A 538 -7.31 5.36 -6.62
CA CYS A 538 -7.17 6.80 -6.80
C CYS A 538 -7.94 7.57 -5.72
N ARG A 539 -7.29 8.55 -5.10
CA ARG A 539 -7.86 9.38 -4.02
C ARG A 539 -8.23 10.80 -4.48
N ASN A 540 -8.04 11.12 -5.75
CA ASN A 540 -8.30 12.46 -6.28
C ASN A 540 -9.32 12.40 -7.42
N PRO A 541 -10.63 12.46 -7.12
CA PRO A 541 -11.68 12.45 -8.13
C PRO A 541 -11.78 13.77 -8.91
N LYS A 542 -11.07 14.84 -8.49
CA LYS A 542 -11.20 16.17 -9.11
C LYS A 542 -10.59 16.28 -10.50
N TRP A 543 -9.80 15.30 -10.92
CA TRP A 543 -9.15 15.31 -12.23
C TRP A 543 -9.84 14.26 -13.09
N ASP A 544 -10.59 14.75 -14.08
CA ASP A 544 -11.20 13.90 -15.08
C ASP A 544 -10.12 13.07 -15.81
N LEU A 545 -10.55 11.99 -16.48
CA LEU A 545 -9.72 11.14 -17.31
C LEU A 545 -10.02 11.37 -18.78
N ASP A 546 -9.12 10.99 -19.68
CA ASP A 546 -9.38 11.13 -21.12
C ASP A 546 -8.81 9.95 -21.87
N LYS A 547 -9.71 9.11 -22.40
CA LYS A 547 -9.34 7.89 -23.10
C LYS A 547 -8.71 8.19 -24.47
N GLU A 548 -9.35 9.02 -25.27
CA GLU A 548 -8.96 9.26 -26.67
C GLU A 548 -7.66 10.06 -26.77
N ALA A 549 -7.53 11.12 -25.98
CA ALA A 549 -6.31 11.91 -25.93
C ALA A 549 -5.12 11.05 -25.45
N THR A 550 -5.35 10.16 -24.48
CA THR A 550 -4.31 9.24 -24.00
C THR A 550 -3.93 8.19 -25.03
N ILE A 551 -4.88 7.63 -25.79
CA ILE A 551 -4.59 6.72 -26.93
C ILE A 551 -3.71 7.43 -27.96
N ASN A 552 -4.10 8.64 -28.36
CA ASN A 552 -3.36 9.42 -29.36
C ASN A 552 -1.95 9.74 -28.87
N PHE A 553 -1.79 10.12 -27.60
CA PHE A 553 -0.50 10.35 -26.98
C PHE A 553 0.39 9.09 -26.99
N LEU A 554 -0.12 7.94 -26.53
CA LEU A 554 0.62 6.69 -26.51
C LEU A 554 0.97 6.18 -27.92
N ARG A 555 0.10 6.45 -28.91
CA ARG A 555 0.35 6.11 -30.32
C ARG A 555 1.50 6.95 -30.90
N LYS A 556 1.55 8.25 -30.61
CA LYS A 556 2.68 9.12 -31.00
C LYS A 556 4.00 8.63 -30.42
N LEU A 557 4.01 8.20 -29.15
CA LEU A 557 5.21 7.62 -28.53
C LEU A 557 5.69 6.33 -29.21
N ARG A 558 4.78 5.56 -29.82
CA ARG A 558 5.10 4.27 -30.47
C ARG A 558 5.52 4.39 -31.93
N ASN A 559 4.93 5.32 -32.67
CA ASN A 559 5.10 5.44 -34.12
C ASN A 559 6.42 6.12 -34.53
N ASN A 560 7.15 6.72 -33.59
CA ASN A 560 8.47 7.31 -33.81
C ASN A 560 9.58 6.26 -33.64
N ARG A 561 9.48 5.14 -34.38
CA ARG A 561 10.49 4.06 -34.40
C ARG A 561 11.78 4.49 -35.07
#